data_AF-A0A0L8HZ99-F1
#
_entry.id   AF-A0A0L8HZ99-F1
#
_cell.length_a   1.000
_cell.length_b   1.000
_cell.length_c   1.000
_cell.angle_alpha   90.00
_cell.angle_beta   90.00
_cell.angle_gamma   90.00
#
_symmetry.space_group_name_H-M   'P 1'
#
loop_
_entity.id
_entity.type
_entity.pdbx_description
1 polymer ?
#
loop_
_entity_poly.entity_id
_entity_poly.type
_entity_poly.pdbx_seq_one_letter_code
_entity_poly.pdbx_strand_id
1 'polypeptide(L)'
;INAKDLPGLDTTGLSDPYVVITLQPRILFQNLRSQKTKIITKTLNPVFNSSFQFHNVLSEFLKKQGAAVQILVYDYDKLKRDDFVGEAVIPLSSIPQLNGNALAFERTPGMILPLKRPSMTEGPLKVSNSL
;
A
#
# COMPACT_ATOMS: atom_id res chain seq x y z
N ILE A 1 -9.23 -7.36 -2.36
CA ILE A 1 -8.69 -6.05 -2.76
C ILE A 1 -8.96 -5.81 -4.24
N ASN A 2 -9.41 -4.61 -4.60
CA ASN A 2 -9.59 -4.15 -5.97
C ASN A 2 -9.19 -2.67 -6.07
N ALA A 3 -8.98 -2.19 -7.30
CA ALA A 3 -8.80 -0.77 -7.59
C ALA A 3 -9.78 -0.37 -8.71
N LYS A 4 -10.10 0.92 -8.78
CA LYS A 4 -10.96 1.50 -9.80
C LYS A 4 -10.35 2.78 -10.35
N ASP A 5 -10.66 3.07 -11.60
CA ASP A 5 -10.30 4.31 -12.29
C ASP A 5 -8.79 4.64 -12.20
N LEU A 6 -7.95 3.61 -12.37
CA LEU A 6 -6.51 3.80 -12.45
C LEU A 6 -6.14 4.60 -13.73
N PRO A 7 -5.02 5.35 -13.72
CA PRO A 7 -4.51 5.99 -14.94
C PRO A 7 -4.12 4.93 -15.97
N GLY A 8 -4.27 5.22 -17.26
CA GLY A 8 -3.60 4.45 -18.31
C GLY A 8 -2.18 4.97 -18.49
N LEU A 9 -1.18 4.21 -18.03
CA LEU A 9 0.24 4.61 -18.14
C LEU A 9 0.95 3.93 -19.32
N ASP A 10 0.33 2.91 -19.93
CA ASP A 10 0.83 2.29 -21.15
C ASP A 10 0.44 3.08 -22.41
N THR A 11 1.18 2.82 -23.49
CA THR A 11 0.86 3.32 -24.84
C THR A 11 -0.51 2.90 -25.35
N THR A 12 -1.11 1.85 -24.74
CA THR A 12 -2.45 1.37 -25.06
C THR A 12 -3.57 2.16 -24.38
N GLY A 13 -3.23 3.09 -23.47
CA GLY A 13 -4.19 3.79 -22.62
C GLY A 13 -4.74 2.93 -21.47
N LEU A 14 -4.19 1.73 -21.27
CA LEU A 14 -4.47 0.84 -20.15
C LEU A 14 -3.23 0.75 -19.24
N SER A 15 -3.32 -0.12 -18.24
CA SER A 15 -2.21 -0.45 -17.34
C SER A 15 -2.25 -1.96 -17.03
N ASP A 16 -1.12 -2.49 -16.61
CA ASP A 16 -0.89 -3.80 -16.02
C ASP A 16 -0.68 -3.69 -14.48
N PRO A 17 -1.69 -3.27 -13.70
CA PRO A 17 -1.51 -2.95 -12.28
C PRO A 17 -1.21 -4.17 -11.40
N TYR A 18 -0.41 -3.92 -10.35
CA TYR A 18 -0.23 -4.80 -9.21
C TYR A 18 -0.10 -4.01 -7.90
N VAL A 19 -0.39 -4.68 -6.77
CA VAL A 19 -0.32 -4.06 -5.43
C VAL A 19 0.80 -4.68 -4.63
N VAL A 20 1.53 -3.82 -3.92
CA VAL A 20 2.53 -4.19 -2.90
C VAL A 20 2.03 -3.71 -1.55
N ILE A 21 2.02 -4.60 -0.56
CA ILE A 21 1.64 -4.27 0.82
C ILE A 21 2.85 -4.40 1.73
N THR A 22 3.06 -3.39 2.56
CA THR A 22 4.12 -3.33 3.58
C THR A 22 3.58 -2.84 4.92
N LEU A 23 4.33 -3.10 5.99
CA LEU A 23 4.09 -2.52 7.30
C LEU A 23 5.11 -1.42 7.57
N GLN A 24 4.62 -0.29 8.08
CA GLN A 24 5.40 0.89 8.43
C GLN A 24 5.30 1.18 9.93
N PRO A 25 6.32 1.80 10.54
CA PRO A 25 7.61 2.15 9.94
C PRO A 25 8.52 0.93 9.75
N ARG A 26 9.28 0.90 8.65
CA ARG A 26 10.17 -0.23 8.29
C ARG A 26 11.17 -0.62 9.39
N ILE A 27 11.58 0.31 10.25
CA ILE A 27 12.48 0.02 11.38
C ILE A 27 11.86 -0.95 12.40
N LEU A 28 10.54 -0.88 12.61
CA LEU A 28 9.83 -1.81 13.50
C LEU A 28 9.54 -3.14 12.79
N PHE A 29 9.25 -3.09 11.49
CA PHE A 29 8.81 -4.25 10.72
C PHE A 29 9.90 -4.79 9.77
N GLN A 30 11.19 -4.57 10.08
CA GLN A 30 12.32 -4.82 9.17
C GLN A 30 12.44 -6.29 8.72
N ASN A 31 12.00 -7.23 9.57
CA ASN A 31 12.06 -8.66 9.31
C ASN A 31 10.86 -9.15 8.49
N LEU A 32 9.84 -8.30 8.30
CA LEU A 32 8.63 -8.63 7.55
C LEU A 32 8.82 -8.23 6.10
N ARG A 33 8.67 -9.21 5.19
CA ARG A 33 8.77 -8.97 3.76
C ARG A 33 7.49 -8.33 3.23
N SER A 34 7.65 -7.43 2.26
CA SER A 34 6.54 -6.93 1.45
C SER A 34 5.86 -8.08 0.72
N GLN A 35 4.53 -8.04 0.64
CA GLN A 35 3.76 -9.01 -0.14
C GLN A 35 3.21 -8.34 -1.39
N LYS A 36 3.14 -9.08 -2.51
CA LYS A 36 2.70 -8.55 -3.81
C LYS A 36 1.53 -9.35 -4.35
N THR A 37 0.60 -8.71 -5.05
CA THR A 37 -0.42 -9.41 -5.84
C THR A 37 0.17 -9.97 -7.13
N LYS A 38 -0.62 -10.79 -7.82
CA LYS A 38 -0.42 -11.02 -9.25
C LYS A 38 -0.64 -9.71 -10.01
N ILE A 39 0.06 -9.58 -11.12
CA ILE A 39 -0.16 -8.54 -12.13
C ILE A 39 -1.45 -8.89 -12.88
N ILE A 40 -2.34 -7.93 -13.03
CA ILE A 40 -3.53 -8.06 -13.87
C ILE A 40 -3.31 -7.17 -15.08
N THR A 41 -3.29 -7.76 -16.26
CA THR A 41 -2.92 -7.02 -17.46
C THR A 41 -4.10 -6.25 -18.07
N LYS A 42 -3.79 -5.13 -18.73
CA LYS A 42 -4.71 -4.35 -19.56
C LYS A 42 -6.03 -3.98 -18.88
N THR A 43 -5.96 -3.39 -17.69
CA THR A 43 -7.15 -2.94 -16.97
C THR A 43 -6.89 -1.70 -16.11
N LEU A 44 -7.88 -0.80 -16.09
CA LEU A 44 -7.92 0.33 -15.16
C LEU A 44 -8.70 0.01 -13.88
N ASN A 45 -9.34 -1.17 -13.83
CA ASN A 45 -10.22 -1.60 -12.75
C ASN A 45 -9.85 -3.02 -12.27
N PRO A 46 -8.62 -3.24 -11.78
CA PRO A 46 -8.15 -4.57 -11.43
C PRO A 46 -8.88 -5.14 -10.20
N VAL A 47 -9.26 -6.41 -10.28
CA VAL A 47 -9.80 -7.20 -9.17
C VAL A 47 -8.76 -8.25 -8.78
N PHE A 48 -7.95 -7.94 -7.77
CA PHE A 48 -6.80 -8.78 -7.39
C PHE A 48 -7.18 -10.07 -6.64
N ASN A 49 -8.34 -10.09 -5.97
CA ASN A 49 -8.82 -11.22 -5.14
C ASN A 49 -7.75 -11.82 -4.22
N SER A 50 -6.78 -11.01 -3.80
CA SER A 50 -5.65 -11.43 -2.98
C SER A 50 -5.91 -11.12 -1.50
N SER A 51 -5.50 -12.03 -0.63
CA SER A 51 -5.41 -11.85 0.82
C SER A 51 -3.94 -11.81 1.24
N PHE A 52 -3.64 -11.10 2.32
CA PHE A 52 -2.28 -10.87 2.80
C PHE A 52 -2.19 -11.18 4.29
N GLN A 53 -1.10 -11.81 4.70
CA GLN A 53 -0.91 -12.24 6.09
C GLN A 53 0.53 -11.99 6.52
N PHE A 54 0.72 -11.18 7.56
CA PHE A 54 2.03 -10.97 8.17
C PHE A 54 2.12 -11.83 9.43
N HIS A 55 3.11 -12.71 9.48
CA HIS A 55 3.34 -13.62 10.60
C HIS A 55 4.43 -13.06 11.53
N ASN A 56 4.45 -13.53 12.78
CA ASN A 56 5.48 -13.19 13.77
C ASN A 56 5.61 -11.66 13.99
N VAL A 57 4.48 -10.94 13.91
CA VAL A 57 4.45 -9.52 14.20
C VAL A 57 4.36 -9.34 15.71
N LEU A 58 5.34 -8.63 16.27
CA LEU A 58 5.36 -8.32 17.69
C LEU A 58 4.19 -7.40 18.06
N SER A 59 3.39 -7.82 19.02
CA SER A 59 2.15 -7.11 19.42
C SER A 59 2.41 -5.68 19.90
N GLU A 60 3.57 -5.43 20.50
CA GLU A 60 3.98 -4.09 20.91
C GLU A 60 4.21 -3.16 19.72
N PHE A 61 4.63 -3.67 18.55
CA PHE A 61 4.83 -2.87 17.35
C PHE A 61 3.52 -2.44 16.71
N LEU A 62 2.49 -3.29 16.78
CA LEU A 62 1.14 -2.98 16.28
C LEU A 62 0.54 -1.75 16.98
N LYS A 63 0.95 -1.47 18.21
CA LYS A 63 0.47 -0.34 19.04
C LYS A 63 1.36 0.90 18.98
N LYS A 64 2.50 0.84 18.26
CA LYS A 64 3.41 1.99 18.18
C LYS A 64 2.77 3.11 17.37
N GLN A 65 3.03 4.35 17.78
CA GLN A 65 2.61 5.53 17.03
C GLN A 65 3.22 5.49 15.62
N GLY A 66 2.39 5.78 14.61
CA GLY A 66 2.80 5.71 13.21
C GLY A 66 2.84 4.30 12.62
N ALA A 67 2.49 3.26 13.39
CA ALA A 67 2.34 1.92 12.83
C ALA A 67 1.18 1.88 11.83
N ALA A 68 1.44 1.44 10.60
CA ALA A 68 0.48 1.48 9.52
C ALA A 68 0.69 0.36 8.50
N VAL A 69 -0.38 -0.04 7.81
CA VAL A 69 -0.31 -0.77 6.54
C VAL A 69 -0.15 0.23 5.43
N GLN A 70 0.91 0.12 4.64
CA GLN A 70 1.09 0.87 3.41
C GLN A 70 0.76 -0.04 2.23
N ILE A 71 -0.08 0.48 1.34
CA ILE A 71 -0.55 -0.15 0.11
C ILE A 71 0.01 0.69 -1.03
N LEU A 72 0.83 0.09 -1.87
CA LEU A 72 1.46 0.71 -3.02
C LEU A 72 0.88 0.07 -4.27
N VAL A 73 0.46 0.87 -5.24
CA VAL A 73 -0.02 0.42 -6.53
C VAL A 73 1.03 0.79 -7.57
N TYR A 74 1.42 -0.19 -8.37
CA TYR A 74 2.38 -0.04 -9.46
C TYR A 74 1.76 -0.54 -10.75
N ASP A 75 2.26 -0.01 -11.85
CA ASP A 75 2.00 -0.52 -13.18
C ASP A 75 3.21 -1.34 -13.65
N TYR A 76 2.98 -2.56 -14.11
CA TYR A 76 4.07 -3.44 -14.52
C TYR A 76 4.49 -3.15 -15.95
N ASP A 77 5.79 -2.95 -16.14
CA ASP A 77 6.36 -2.65 -17.45
C ASP A 77 7.36 -3.72 -17.90
N LYS A 78 7.14 -4.25 -19.11
CA LYS A 78 8.03 -5.29 -19.66
C LYS A 78 9.41 -4.78 -20.04
N LEU A 79 9.51 -3.51 -20.43
CA LEU A 79 10.71 -2.94 -21.06
C LEU A 79 11.31 -1.76 -20.28
N LYS A 80 10.56 -1.19 -19.34
CA LYS A 80 11.00 -0.08 -18.49
C LYS A 80 10.81 -0.46 -17.02
N ARG A 81 11.21 0.43 -16.12
CA ARG A 81 10.92 0.29 -14.69
C ARG A 81 9.42 0.52 -14.48
N ASP A 82 8.81 -0.33 -13.66
CA ASP A 82 7.42 -0.21 -13.22
C ASP A 82 7.07 1.21 -12.76
N ASP A 83 6.00 1.76 -13.33
CA ASP A 83 5.51 3.08 -12.98
C ASP A 83 4.74 3.07 -11.65
N PHE A 84 4.98 4.07 -10.81
CA PHE A 84 4.25 4.20 -9.54
C PHE A 84 2.89 4.87 -9.79
N VAL A 85 1.81 4.14 -9.47
CA VAL A 85 0.43 4.60 -9.69
C VAL A 85 -0.09 5.40 -8.50
N GLY A 86 0.24 5.00 -7.28
CA GLY A 86 -0.25 5.67 -6.07
C GLY A 86 -0.10 4.82 -4.82
N GLU A 87 -0.27 5.46 -3.66
CA GLU A 87 -0.24 4.79 -2.36
C GLU A 87 -1.47 5.11 -1.52
N ALA A 88 -1.79 4.18 -0.63
CA ALA A 88 -2.72 4.39 0.46
C ALA A 88 -2.08 3.90 1.75
N VAL A 89 -2.37 4.59 2.86
CA VAL A 89 -1.85 4.24 4.18
C VAL A 89 -3.02 4.09 5.13
N ILE A 90 -3.06 2.94 5.82
CA ILE A 90 -4.05 2.63 6.85
C ILE A 90 -3.31 2.55 8.19
N PRO A 91 -3.50 3.51 9.10
CA PRO A 91 -2.98 3.41 10.46
C PRO A 91 -3.48 2.12 11.14
N LEU A 92 -2.60 1.37 11.79
CA LEU A 92 -3.01 0.16 12.53
C LEU A 92 -3.94 0.51 13.69
N SER A 93 -3.80 1.72 14.24
CA SER A 93 -4.72 2.27 15.24
C SER A 93 -6.14 2.52 14.72
N SER A 94 -6.38 2.56 13.39
CA SER A 94 -7.73 2.65 12.85
C SER A 94 -8.40 1.29 12.68
N ILE A 95 -7.68 0.19 12.97
CA ILE A 95 -8.19 -1.19 12.87
C ILE A 95 -8.72 -1.60 14.25
N PRO A 96 -10.04 -1.66 14.46
CA PRO A 96 -10.63 -1.86 15.80
C PRO A 96 -10.15 -3.15 16.48
N GLN A 97 -9.88 -4.20 15.71
CA GLN A 97 -9.41 -5.48 16.22
C GLN A 97 -8.01 -5.41 16.85
N LEU A 98 -7.17 -4.46 16.43
CA LEU A 98 -5.82 -4.28 16.99
C LEU A 98 -5.81 -3.43 18.26
N ASN A 99 -6.89 -2.70 18.54
CA ASN A 99 -7.04 -1.86 19.72
C ASN A 99 -7.66 -2.59 20.92
N GLY A 100 -7.79 -3.92 20.86
CA GLY A 100 -8.35 -4.72 21.97
C GLY A 100 -9.87 -4.82 21.98
N ASN A 101 -10.57 -4.36 20.95
CA ASN A 101 -12.01 -4.54 20.84
C ASN A 101 -12.34 -5.91 20.21
N ALA A 102 -12.35 -6.95 21.04
CA ALA A 102 -12.61 -8.34 20.63
C ALA A 102 -13.99 -8.54 19.95
N LEU A 103 -14.95 -7.62 20.17
CA LEU A 103 -16.29 -7.67 19.58
C LEU A 103 -16.36 -7.07 18.16
N ALA A 104 -15.28 -6.45 17.67
CA ALA A 104 -15.25 -5.88 16.32
C ALA A 104 -15.00 -6.91 15.21
N PHE A 105 -15.02 -8.21 15.54
CA PHE A 105 -14.72 -9.29 14.59
C PHE A 105 -15.72 -9.39 13.44
N GLU A 106 -16.92 -8.81 13.58
CA GLU A 106 -17.99 -9.14 12.63
C GLU A 106 -17.94 -8.35 11.33
N ARG A 107 -17.64 -7.05 11.27
CA ARG A 107 -17.65 -6.31 9.99
C ARG A 107 -16.81 -5.04 10.06
N THR A 108 -15.54 -5.08 9.66
CA THR A 108 -14.91 -3.86 9.13
C THR A 108 -15.58 -3.57 7.78
N PRO A 109 -16.26 -2.43 7.60
CA PRO A 109 -16.80 -2.05 6.30
C PRO A 109 -15.69 -2.03 5.26
N GLY A 110 -16.01 -2.35 4.00
CA GLY A 110 -15.05 -2.23 2.91
C GLY A 110 -14.45 -0.82 2.90
N MET A 111 -13.15 -0.70 3.14
CA MET A 111 -12.47 0.60 3.17
C MET A 111 -12.20 1.06 1.74
N ILE A 112 -12.78 2.20 1.35
CA ILE A 112 -12.41 2.89 0.12
C ILE A 112 -11.26 3.85 0.46
N LEU A 113 -10.10 3.63 -0.14
CA LEU A 113 -8.90 4.41 0.13
C LEU A 113 -8.51 5.19 -1.13
N PRO A 114 -8.53 6.53 -1.09
CA PRO A 114 -8.03 7.32 -2.22
C PRO A 114 -6.52 7.11 -2.35
N LEU A 115 -6.08 6.79 -3.57
CA LEU A 115 -4.65 6.68 -3.86
C LEU A 115 -4.06 8.09 -3.88
N LYS A 116 -3.09 8.33 -3.00
CA LYS A 116 -2.25 9.52 -3.01
C LYS A 116 -1.07 9.27 -3.95
N ARG A 117 -0.79 10.23 -4.82
CA ARG A 117 0.50 10.29 -5.50
C ARG A 117 1.37 11.27 -4.74
N PRO A 118 2.61 10.92 -4.38
CA PRO A 118 3.58 11.94 -4.04
C PRO A 118 3.70 12.81 -5.29
N SER A 119 3.20 14.04 -5.17
CA SER A 119 3.31 15.02 -6.23
C SER A 119 4.81 15.29 -6.39
N MET A 120 5.36 15.00 -7.58
CA MET A 120 6.75 15.31 -7.95
C MET A 120 7.06 16.82 -7.95
N THR A 121 6.15 17.69 -7.49
CA THR A 121 6.35 19.15 -7.46
C THR A 121 7.26 19.61 -6.32
N GLU A 122 7.51 18.78 -5.31
CA GLU A 122 8.63 19.02 -4.41
C GLU A 122 9.87 18.40 -5.07
N GLY A 123 10.70 19.26 -5.66
CA GLY A 123 12.02 18.89 -6.18
C GLY A 123 12.85 18.10 -5.15
N PRO A 124 14.03 17.56 -5.54
CA PRO A 124 14.78 16.63 -4.71
C PRO A 124 14.87 17.12 -3.26
N LEU A 125 14.48 16.26 -2.31
CA LEU A 125 14.55 16.54 -0.88
C LEU A 125 15.91 17.14 -0.55
N LYS A 126 15.96 18.45 -0.27
CA LYS A 126 17.19 19.16 0.06
C LYS A 126 17.50 18.87 1.53
N VAL A 127 18.50 18.04 1.79
CA VAL A 127 19.09 17.90 3.11
C VAL A 127 20.11 19.03 3.27
N SER A 128 19.76 20.07 4.03
CA SER A 128 20.73 21.10 4.46
C SER A 128 21.13 20.85 5.90
N ASN A 129 22.42 20.60 6.13
CA ASN A 129 23.02 20.73 7.45
C ASN A 129 23.40 22.19 7.64
N SER A 130 22.76 22.87 8.59
CA SER A 130 23.28 24.14 9.10
C SER A 130 24.34 23.80 10.15
N LEU A 131 25.60 24.15 9.87
CA LEU A 131 26.66 24.22 10.87
C LEU A 131 26.40 25.40 11.82
#